data_AF-A0ABD0RV28-F1
#
_entry.id   AF-A0ABD0RV28-F1
#
_cell.length_a   1.000
_cell.length_b   1.000
_cell.length_c   1.000
_cell.angle_alpha   90.00
_cell.angle_beta   90.00
_cell.angle_gamma   90.00
#
_symmetry.space_group_name_H-M   'P 1'
#
loop_
_entity.id
_entity.type
_entity.pdbx_description
1 polymer ?
#
loop_
_entity_poly.entity_id
_entity_poly.type
_entity_poly.pdbx_seq_one_letter_code
_entity_poly.pdbx_strand_id
1 'polypeptide(L)'
;ACDLTLDPNTANTRLILSDDNRKITRVEDHQPYPDHPERFNEDPQILCVESLTGHCYWETKWSGWVEVSVAYKGIKRKGERDDCKFGSNDKSWSLYCSNDGFTFWHKNNYTDISVIHSSANRIGVYVDVSAGSLSFYSVSDTHTLTHLHTFNTTFTEPLYAGF
;
A
#
# COMPACT_ATOMS: atom_id res chain seq x y z
N ALA A 1 -7.19 3.19 -15.56
CA ALA A 1 -6.26 2.45 -14.70
C ALA A 1 -4.94 3.18 -14.68
N CYS A 2 -4.29 3.28 -13.53
CA CYS A 2 -2.98 3.92 -13.38
C CYS A 2 -1.91 2.81 -13.48
N ASP A 3 -0.90 3.03 -14.32
CA ASP A 3 0.26 2.14 -14.40
C ASP A 3 1.27 2.58 -13.35
N LEU A 4 1.66 1.64 -12.49
CA LEU A 4 2.44 1.92 -11.30
C LEU A 4 3.76 1.16 -11.35
N THR A 5 4.83 1.84 -11.00
CA THR A 5 6.19 1.30 -10.94
C THR A 5 6.72 1.48 -9.53
N LEU A 6 7.28 0.42 -8.96
CA LEU A 6 7.89 0.45 -7.63
C LEU A 6 9.18 1.28 -7.64
N ASP A 7 9.37 2.18 -6.68
CA ASP A 7 10.57 3.03 -6.58
C ASP A 7 11.68 2.32 -5.77
N PRO A 8 12.78 1.87 -6.41
CA PRO A 8 13.89 1.22 -5.72
C PRO A 8 14.59 2.10 -4.70
N ASN A 9 14.45 3.43 -4.77
CA ASN A 9 15.05 4.37 -3.82
C ASN A 9 14.29 4.42 -2.50
N THR A 10 13.01 4.05 -2.50
CA THR A 10 12.18 3.99 -1.29
C THR A 10 12.18 2.60 -0.65
N ALA A 11 12.44 1.57 -1.45
CA ALA A 11 12.39 0.16 -1.06
C ALA A 11 13.23 -0.16 0.18
N ASN A 12 12.60 -0.72 1.22
CA ASN A 12 13.35 -1.28 2.33
C ASN A 12 14.31 -2.38 1.85
N THR A 13 15.47 -2.48 2.49
CA THR A 13 16.50 -3.48 2.16
C THR A 13 16.06 -4.93 2.30
N ARG A 14 14.93 -5.25 2.95
CA ARG A 14 14.37 -6.61 3.02
C ARG A 14 13.37 -6.92 1.89
N LEU A 15 13.32 -6.08 0.87
CA LEU A 15 12.49 -6.29 -0.32
C LEU A 15 13.39 -6.58 -1.52
N ILE A 16 12.97 -7.52 -2.36
CA ILE A 16 13.53 -7.74 -3.70
C ILE A 16 12.50 -7.25 -4.72
N LEU A 17 12.94 -6.38 -5.62
CA LEU A 17 12.17 -5.95 -6.78
C LEU A 17 12.50 -6.84 -7.98
N SER A 18 11.48 -7.17 -8.75
CA SER A 18 11.58 -7.98 -9.96
C SER A 18 10.49 -7.59 -10.95
N ASP A 19 10.48 -8.22 -12.13
CA ASP A 19 9.49 -7.99 -13.18
C ASP A 19 9.38 -6.50 -13.56
N ASP A 20 10.53 -5.90 -13.90
CA ASP A 20 10.64 -4.47 -14.23
C ASP A 20 10.04 -3.54 -13.16
N ASN A 21 10.35 -3.83 -11.89
CA ASN A 21 9.83 -3.12 -10.73
C ASN A 21 8.30 -3.14 -10.63
N ARG A 22 7.65 -4.24 -11.03
CA ARG A 22 6.21 -4.48 -10.84
C ARG A 22 5.91 -5.54 -9.80
N LYS A 23 6.92 -6.26 -9.32
CA LYS A 23 6.78 -7.31 -8.30
C LYS A 23 7.75 -7.09 -7.15
N ILE A 24 7.22 -7.10 -5.92
CA ILE A 24 8.00 -7.18 -4.69
C ILE A 24 7.98 -8.58 -4.09
N THR A 25 9.05 -8.96 -3.40
CA THR A 25 9.10 -10.14 -2.55
C THR A 25 9.87 -9.79 -1.27
N ARG A 26 9.29 -10.10 -0.11
CA ARG A 26 9.95 -9.93 1.18
C ARG A 26 10.92 -11.09 1.42
N VAL A 27 12.12 -10.75 1.90
CA VAL A 27 13.17 -11.71 2.26
C VAL A 27 13.74 -11.40 3.64
N GLU A 28 14.45 -12.36 4.24
CA GLU A 28 15.11 -12.18 5.54
C GLU A 28 16.40 -11.38 5.40
N ASP A 29 17.19 -11.67 4.36
CA ASP A 29 18.48 -11.03 4.10
C ASP A 29 18.33 -9.60 3.59
N HIS A 30 19.25 -8.75 4.02
CA HIS A 30 19.35 -7.37 3.54
C HIS A 30 19.97 -7.33 2.13
N GLN A 31 19.22 -6.80 1.19
CA GLN A 31 19.63 -6.57 -0.18
C GLN A 31 20.62 -5.39 -0.26
N PRO A 32 21.57 -5.41 -1.21
CA PRO A 32 22.66 -4.42 -1.30
C PRO A 32 22.18 -3.10 -1.92
N TYR A 33 21.04 -2.57 -1.49
CA TYR A 33 20.57 -1.27 -1.92
C TYR A 33 21.43 -0.15 -1.32
N PRO A 34 21.83 0.86 -2.10
CA PRO A 34 22.58 1.99 -1.58
C PRO A 34 21.73 2.77 -0.57
N ASP A 35 22.37 3.37 0.44
CA ASP A 35 21.66 4.26 1.34
C ASP A 35 21.03 5.42 0.54
N HIS A 36 19.82 5.80 0.95
CA HIS A 36 19.06 6.85 0.31
C HIS A 36 18.16 7.51 1.36
N PRO A 37 17.99 8.85 1.34
CA PRO A 37 17.14 9.55 2.31
C PRO A 37 15.68 9.09 2.26
N GLU A 38 15.18 8.74 1.07
CA GLU A 38 13.80 8.28 0.89
C GLU A 38 13.58 6.81 1.26
N ARG A 39 14.63 6.06 1.62
CA ARG A 39 14.56 4.62 1.87
C ARG A 39 13.93 4.33 3.23
N PHE A 40 12.91 3.49 3.24
CA PHE A 40 12.38 2.95 4.49
C PHE A 40 13.40 2.01 5.14
N ASN A 41 13.70 2.21 6.42
CA ASN A 41 14.64 1.35 7.16
C ASN A 41 13.97 0.50 8.26
N GLU A 42 12.86 0.95 8.85
CA GLU A 42 12.21 0.28 10.00
C GLU A 42 11.36 -0.94 9.60
N ASP A 43 10.43 -0.78 8.64
CA ASP A 43 9.54 -1.85 8.17
C ASP A 43 9.74 -2.15 6.67
N PRO A 44 9.47 -3.39 6.20
CA PRO A 44 9.63 -3.79 4.79
C PRO A 44 8.60 -3.12 3.86
N GLN A 45 8.79 -1.84 3.58
CA GLN A 45 7.85 -0.99 2.84
C GLN A 45 8.47 -0.38 1.59
N ILE A 46 7.62 0.03 0.66
CA ILE A 46 7.99 0.70 -0.59
C ILE A 46 6.88 1.64 -1.07
N LEU A 47 7.23 2.70 -1.81
CA LEU A 47 6.28 3.50 -2.59
C LEU A 47 6.50 3.32 -4.09
N CYS A 48 5.46 3.62 -4.86
CA CYS A 48 5.57 3.80 -6.30
C CYS A 48 6.18 5.17 -6.67
N VAL A 49 6.67 5.27 -7.90
CA VAL A 49 7.23 6.50 -8.48
C VAL A 49 6.14 7.51 -8.81
N GLU A 50 5.00 7.02 -9.30
CA GLU A 50 3.92 7.83 -9.83
C GLU A 50 3.05 8.43 -8.72
N SER A 51 2.81 9.74 -8.80
CA SER A 51 1.80 10.39 -7.97
C SER A 51 0.40 10.07 -8.48
N LEU A 52 -0.52 9.75 -7.57
CA LEU A 52 -1.92 9.51 -7.87
C LEU A 52 -2.64 10.87 -8.04
N THR A 53 -3.12 11.16 -9.24
CA THR A 53 -3.79 12.43 -9.57
C THR A 53 -5.17 12.19 -10.19
N GLY A 54 -6.15 13.03 -9.85
CA GLY A 54 -7.51 12.91 -10.39
C GLY A 54 -8.18 11.63 -9.91
N HIS A 55 -8.50 10.75 -10.86
CA HIS A 55 -9.08 9.42 -10.59
C HIS A 55 -8.06 8.34 -10.94
N CYS A 56 -7.63 7.56 -9.94
CA CYS A 56 -6.72 6.43 -10.14
C CYS A 56 -7.36 5.12 -9.72
N TYR A 57 -7.12 4.09 -10.53
CA TYR A 57 -7.47 2.71 -10.21
C TYR A 57 -6.32 1.78 -10.56
N TRP A 58 -5.94 0.91 -9.64
CA TRP A 58 -4.98 -0.17 -9.89
C TRP A 58 -5.40 -1.44 -9.16
N GLU A 59 -4.82 -2.55 -9.59
CA GLU A 59 -5.01 -3.84 -8.94
C GLU A 59 -3.66 -4.46 -8.59
N THR A 60 -3.60 -5.13 -7.44
CA THR A 60 -2.40 -5.82 -6.96
C THR A 60 -2.75 -7.25 -6.61
N LYS A 61 -2.04 -8.21 -7.24
CA LYS A 61 -2.04 -9.60 -6.79
C LYS A 61 -1.12 -9.74 -5.59
N TRP A 62 -1.55 -10.49 -4.58
CA TRP A 62 -0.82 -10.65 -3.32
C TRP A 62 -0.86 -12.11 -2.83
N SER A 63 0.05 -12.45 -1.92
CA SER A 63 0.09 -13.75 -1.24
C SER A 63 0.78 -13.62 0.11
N GLY A 64 0.35 -14.38 1.12
CA GLY A 64 0.91 -14.30 2.46
C GLY A 64 0.33 -13.13 3.25
N TRP A 65 1.19 -12.32 3.87
CA TRP A 65 0.80 -11.12 4.60
C TRP A 65 1.32 -9.90 3.87
N VAL A 66 0.42 -9.06 3.37
CA VAL A 66 0.76 -7.90 2.53
C VAL A 66 -0.05 -6.70 2.98
N GLU A 67 0.57 -5.53 2.96
CA GLU A 67 -0.13 -4.26 3.13
C GLU A 67 -0.29 -3.60 1.74
N VAL A 68 -1.48 -3.07 1.44
CA VAL A 68 -1.74 -2.25 0.26
C VAL A 68 -2.13 -0.87 0.76
N SER A 69 -1.31 0.12 0.44
CA SER A 69 -1.38 1.42 1.08
C SER A 69 -1.47 2.56 0.08
N VAL A 70 -1.99 3.68 0.58
CA VAL A 70 -1.82 5.00 -0.02
C VAL A 70 -1.21 5.90 1.02
N ALA A 71 -0.17 6.63 0.65
CA ALA A 71 0.52 7.54 1.55
C ALA A 71 0.84 8.87 0.88
N TYR A 72 0.93 9.92 1.68
CA TYR A 72 1.56 11.15 1.25
C TYR A 72 3.06 10.98 1.08
N LYS A 73 3.66 11.77 0.19
CA LYS A 73 5.12 11.81 0.02
C LYS A 73 5.86 12.09 1.32
N GLY A 74 5.28 12.95 2.17
CA GLY A 74 5.86 13.41 3.43
C GLY A 74 5.86 12.39 4.58
N ILE A 75 5.42 11.14 4.36
CA ILE A 75 5.58 10.08 5.38
C ILE A 75 7.06 9.93 5.75
N LYS A 76 7.35 9.76 7.05
CA LYS A 76 8.73 9.55 7.49
C LYS A 76 9.26 8.23 6.96
N ARG A 77 10.55 8.22 6.64
CA ARG A 77 11.25 7.05 6.08
C ARG A 77 12.10 6.34 7.13
N LYS A 78 12.54 7.11 8.14
CA LYS A 78 13.46 6.71 9.19
C LYS A 78 13.04 7.33 10.52
N GLY A 79 13.32 6.64 11.63
CA GLY A 79 13.05 7.11 12.98
C GLY A 79 12.12 6.18 13.75
N GLU A 80 11.19 6.74 14.53
CA GLU A 80 10.21 5.93 15.25
C GLU A 80 9.33 5.13 14.29
N ARG A 81 9.07 3.87 14.65
CA ARG A 81 8.38 2.92 13.79
C ARG A 81 7.01 3.42 13.35
N ASP A 82 6.20 3.92 14.28
CA ASP A 82 4.82 4.32 14.00
C ASP A 82 4.74 5.54 13.06
N ASP A 83 5.75 6.42 13.10
CA ASP A 83 5.85 7.55 12.18
C ASP A 83 6.15 7.10 10.73
N CYS A 84 6.78 5.94 10.56
CA CYS A 84 7.23 5.42 9.27
C CYS A 84 6.31 4.33 8.70
N LYS A 85 5.60 3.60 9.56
CA LYS A 85 4.77 2.45 9.19
C LYS A 85 3.43 2.92 8.61
N PHE A 86 3.05 2.35 7.46
CA PHE A 86 1.77 2.62 6.83
C PHE A 86 0.61 2.30 7.77
N GLY A 87 -0.38 3.19 7.79
CA GLY A 87 -1.58 3.09 8.63
C GLY A 87 -1.36 3.45 10.11
N SER A 88 -0.12 3.50 10.60
CA SER A 88 0.18 3.90 12.00
C SER A 88 0.25 5.42 12.21
N ASN A 89 0.22 6.20 11.14
CA ASN A 89 0.28 7.66 11.17
C ASN A 89 -0.91 8.32 10.45
N ASP A 90 -0.95 9.66 10.47
CA ASP A 90 -1.96 10.46 9.77
C ASP A 90 -1.63 10.73 8.30
N LYS A 91 -0.48 10.24 7.80
CA LYS A 91 0.00 10.42 6.44
C LYS A 91 -0.29 9.23 5.53
N SER A 92 -0.93 8.18 6.03
CA SER A 92 -1.16 6.95 5.28
C SER A 92 -2.45 6.22 5.66
N TRP A 93 -2.97 5.47 4.70
CA TRP A 93 -4.12 4.58 4.81
C TRP A 93 -3.70 3.22 4.27
N SER A 94 -3.87 2.16 5.05
CA SER A 94 -3.36 0.84 4.71
C SER A 94 -4.46 -0.22 4.85
N LEU A 95 -4.47 -1.17 3.92
CA LEU A 95 -5.20 -2.41 4.02
C LEU A 95 -4.21 -3.54 4.23
N TYR A 96 -4.28 -4.18 5.39
CA TYR A 96 -3.58 -5.42 5.68
C TYR A 96 -4.38 -6.61 5.15
N CYS A 97 -3.74 -7.44 4.33
CA CYS A 97 -4.30 -8.63 3.69
C CYS A 97 -3.66 -9.89 4.26
N SER A 98 -4.49 -10.85 4.67
CA SER A 98 -4.06 -12.19 5.07
C SER A 98 -5.06 -13.24 4.60
N ASN A 99 -4.70 -14.52 4.74
CA ASN A 99 -5.63 -15.62 4.51
C ASN A 99 -6.83 -15.61 5.48
N ASP A 100 -6.69 -14.91 6.61
CA ASP A 100 -7.70 -14.84 7.67
C ASP A 100 -8.66 -13.65 7.49
N GLY A 101 -8.35 -12.72 6.59
CA GLY A 101 -9.21 -11.59 6.27
C GLY A 101 -8.46 -10.30 5.96
N PHE A 102 -9.16 -9.19 6.19
CA PHE A 102 -8.70 -7.84 5.88
C PHE A 102 -8.82 -6.94 7.10
N THR A 103 -7.80 -6.12 7.35
CA THR A 103 -7.82 -5.12 8.42
C THR A 103 -7.38 -3.78 7.86
N PHE A 104 -8.20 -2.74 8.04
CA PHE A 104 -7.80 -1.38 7.67
C PHE A 104 -7.03 -0.71 8.79
N TRP A 105 -6.06 0.12 8.44
CA TRP A 105 -5.26 0.90 9.36
C TRP A 105 -5.17 2.36 8.94
N HIS A 106 -5.41 3.26 9.90
CA HIS A 106 -5.14 4.70 9.77
C HIS A 106 -4.97 5.31 11.17
N LYS A 107 -3.95 6.17 11.36
CA LYS A 107 -3.62 6.79 12.66
C LYS A 107 -3.51 5.79 13.81
N ASN A 108 -2.94 4.62 13.53
CA ASN A 108 -2.78 3.52 14.48
C ASN A 108 -4.11 2.95 15.03
N ASN A 109 -5.23 3.32 14.40
CA ASN A 109 -6.52 2.72 14.65
C ASN A 109 -6.80 1.72 13.53
N TYR A 110 -7.48 0.62 13.86
CA TYR A 110 -7.79 -0.42 12.91
C TYR A 110 -9.25 -0.85 12.95
N THR A 111 -9.72 -1.36 11.82
CA THR A 111 -11.06 -1.94 11.69
C THR A 111 -10.92 -3.27 10.97
N ASP A 112 -11.25 -4.35 11.67
CA ASP A 112 -11.26 -5.69 11.10
C ASP A 112 -12.50 -5.87 10.24
N ILE A 113 -12.30 -6.39 9.04
CA ILE A 113 -13.37 -6.93 8.23
C ILE A 113 -13.34 -8.44 8.34
N SER A 114 -14.35 -8.99 8.99
CA SER A 114 -14.67 -10.41 8.89
C SER A 114 -15.29 -10.74 7.53
N VAL A 115 -14.60 -10.46 6.43
CA VAL A 115 -15.03 -10.94 5.11
C VAL A 115 -14.60 -12.39 4.98
N ILE A 116 -15.64 -13.22 4.84
CA ILE A 116 -15.65 -14.66 4.56
C ILE A 116 -14.50 -15.01 3.61
N HIS A 117 -13.65 -15.95 4.05
CA HIS A 117 -12.63 -16.69 3.29
C HIS A 117 -12.66 -16.39 1.78
N SER A 118 -12.11 -15.24 1.39
CA SER A 118 -12.11 -14.87 -0.01
C SER A 118 -10.94 -15.62 -0.64
N SER A 119 -11.22 -16.53 -1.56
CA SER A 119 -10.19 -17.12 -2.42
C SER A 119 -9.53 -16.07 -3.33
N ALA A 120 -10.00 -14.82 -3.28
CA ALA A 120 -9.45 -13.70 -4.01
C ALA A 120 -8.10 -13.28 -3.42
N ASN A 121 -7.08 -13.33 -4.28
CA ASN A 121 -5.71 -12.92 -3.99
C ASN A 121 -5.38 -11.59 -4.70
N ARG A 122 -6.40 -10.77 -4.95
CA ARG A 122 -6.26 -9.50 -5.67
C ARG A 122 -7.05 -8.40 -4.98
N ILE A 123 -6.38 -7.27 -4.76
CA ILE A 123 -6.97 -6.05 -4.25
C ILE A 123 -7.05 -5.03 -5.37
N GLY A 124 -8.21 -4.40 -5.53
CA GLY A 124 -8.40 -3.20 -6.34
C GLY A 124 -8.44 -1.98 -5.43
N VAL A 125 -7.75 -0.92 -5.82
CA VAL A 125 -7.76 0.36 -5.10
C VAL A 125 -8.22 1.45 -6.05
N TYR A 126 -9.17 2.25 -5.59
CA TYR A 126 -9.69 3.41 -6.31
C TYR A 126 -9.47 4.68 -5.48
N VAL A 127 -8.89 5.70 -6.09
CA VAL A 127 -8.68 7.01 -5.48
C VAL A 127 -9.38 8.06 -6.34
N ASP A 128 -10.21 8.87 -5.69
CA ASP A 128 -10.72 10.12 -6.24
C ASP A 128 -10.16 11.27 -5.39
N VAL A 129 -9.13 11.92 -5.93
CA VAL A 129 -8.42 12.99 -5.22
C VAL A 129 -9.34 14.20 -5.01
N SER A 130 -10.22 14.48 -5.97
CA SER A 130 -11.09 15.66 -5.94
C SER A 130 -12.25 15.50 -4.96
N ALA A 131 -12.84 14.31 -4.91
CA ALA A 131 -13.90 13.97 -3.96
C ALA A 131 -13.35 13.62 -2.57
N GLY A 132 -12.04 13.37 -2.47
CA GLY A 132 -11.43 12.98 -1.20
C GLY A 132 -11.79 11.55 -0.78
N SER A 133 -11.89 10.63 -1.74
CA SER A 133 -12.27 9.24 -1.45
C SER A 133 -11.18 8.25 -1.84
N LEU A 134 -10.96 7.26 -0.98
CA LEU A 134 -10.07 6.12 -1.20
C LEU A 134 -10.84 4.85 -0.88
N SER A 135 -11.07 4.02 -1.89
CA SER A 135 -11.85 2.79 -1.78
C SER A 135 -11.02 1.55 -2.07
N PHE A 136 -11.21 0.52 -1.26
CA PHE A 136 -10.58 -0.78 -1.41
C PHE A 136 -11.62 -1.83 -1.79
N TYR A 137 -11.22 -2.74 -2.68
CA TYR A 137 -12.06 -3.81 -3.20
C TYR A 137 -11.29 -5.13 -3.20
N SER A 138 -11.97 -6.22 -2.86
CA SER A 138 -11.53 -7.57 -3.19
C SER A 138 -11.96 -7.88 -4.63
N VAL A 139 -11.06 -8.43 -5.44
CA VAL A 139 -11.31 -8.73 -6.85
C VAL A 139 -11.28 -10.25 -7.05
N SER A 140 -12.40 -10.84 -7.43
CA SER A 140 -12.48 -12.28 -7.70
C SER A 140 -11.74 -12.67 -8.99
N ASP A 141 -11.53 -13.97 -9.21
CA ASP A 141 -11.01 -14.50 -10.48
C ASP A 141 -11.89 -14.16 -11.69
N THR A 142 -13.20 -13.93 -11.45
CA THR A 142 -14.16 -13.47 -12.47
C THR A 142 -14.17 -11.95 -12.64
N HIS A 143 -13.23 -11.22 -12.05
CA HIS A 143 -13.13 -9.75 -12.05
C HIS A 143 -14.34 -9.05 -11.42
N THR A 144 -15.04 -9.72 -10.50
CA THR A 144 -16.11 -9.10 -9.71
C THR A 144 -15.50 -8.32 -8.56
N LEU A 145 -15.89 -7.05 -8.42
CA LEU A 145 -15.45 -6.18 -7.32
C LEU A 145 -16.39 -6.33 -6.13
N THR A 146 -15.85 -6.76 -4.99
CA THR A 146 -16.52 -6.69 -3.69
C THR A 146 -15.94 -5.53 -2.92
N HIS A 147 -16.74 -4.51 -2.65
CA HIS A 147 -16.33 -3.36 -1.84
C HIS A 147 -15.95 -3.82 -0.42
N LEU A 148 -14.80 -3.34 0.05
CA LEU A 148 -14.31 -3.64 1.40
C LEU A 148 -14.47 -2.42 2.31
N HIS A 149 -14.01 -1.24 1.86
CA HIS A 149 -14.11 0.01 2.62
C HIS A 149 -13.82 1.22 1.78
N THR A 150 -14.27 2.37 2.27
CA THR A 150 -13.94 3.69 1.73
C THR A 150 -13.56 4.64 2.85
N PHE A 151 -12.35 5.19 2.75
CA PHE A 151 -11.95 6.36 3.51
C PHE A 151 -12.45 7.62 2.82
N ASN A 152 -13.05 8.52 3.60
CA ASN A 152 -13.43 9.86 3.15
C ASN A 152 -12.58 10.87 3.92
N THR A 153 -11.80 11.68 3.20
CA THR A 153 -10.84 12.62 3.77
C THR A 153 -10.53 13.75 2.79
N THR A 154 -9.97 14.86 3.26
CA THR A 154 -9.42 15.88 2.36
C THR A 154 -7.93 15.63 2.17
N PHE A 155 -7.54 15.30 0.94
CA PHE A 155 -6.12 15.09 0.62
C PHE A 155 -5.39 16.42 0.52
N THR A 156 -4.30 16.59 1.27
CA THR A 156 -3.57 17.87 1.35
C THR A 156 -2.20 17.84 0.67
N GLU A 157 -1.72 16.67 0.28
CA GLU A 157 -0.42 16.45 -0.36
C GLU A 157 -0.55 15.43 -1.50
N PRO A 158 0.41 15.37 -2.44
CA PRO A 158 0.44 14.32 -3.45
C PRO A 158 0.47 12.93 -2.82
N LEU A 159 -0.39 12.05 -3.34
CA LEU A 159 -0.55 10.67 -2.90
C LEU A 159 0.28 9.72 -3.75
N TYR A 160 0.75 8.65 -3.14
CA TYR A 160 1.51 7.58 -3.77
C TYR A 160 0.95 6.23 -3.31
N ALA A 161 0.91 5.27 -4.21
CA ALA A 161 0.65 3.88 -3.84
C ALA A 161 1.87 3.33 -3.08
N GLY A 162 1.60 2.50 -2.06
CA GLY A 162 2.63 1.86 -1.24
C GLY A 162 2.27 0.42 -0.91
N PHE A 163 3.31 -0.38 -0.61
CA PHE A 163 3.22 -1.81 -0.33
C PHE A 163 4.23 -2.25 0.73
#